data_AF-A0A7C7CPS4-F1
#
_entry.id   AF-A0A7C7CPS4-F1
#
_cell.length_a   1.000
_cell.length_b   1.000
_cell.length_c   1.000
_cell.angle_alpha   90.00
_cell.angle_beta   90.00
_cell.angle_gamma   90.00
#
_symmetry.space_group_name_H-M   'P 1'
#
loop_
_entity.id
_entity.type
_entity.pdbx_description
1 polymer ?
#
loop_
_entity_poly.entity_id
_entity_poly.type
_entity_poly.pdbx_seq_one_letter_code
_entity_poly.pdbx_strand_id
1 'polypeptide(L)'
;NPAEVLKGDQAGLRILSNREDMALELINSLDSGQRTRAIVEDDAPWDIYSYNSSKPVFPKEEGLPGSQMNGTQQEMLMSLITEYVTQVRHDISHDKMTAIQEEGVGNFHLAWAGGTEAFKGHYYRIHSGNFVVEYDNVQNGANHIHSVIRDVDNDFASDVMREHHLMYHVL
;
A
#
# COMPACT_ATOMS: atom_id res chain seq x y z
N ASN A 1 2.02 19.39 -0.60
CA ASN A 1 0.57 19.30 -0.35
C ASN A 1 0.33 18.70 1.02
N PRO A 2 -0.51 19.30 1.86
CA PRO A 2 -0.76 18.79 3.20
C PRO A 2 -1.69 17.57 3.17
N ALA A 3 -1.55 16.66 4.14
CA ALA A 3 -2.53 15.62 4.44
C ALA A 3 -3.83 16.24 4.97
N GLU A 4 -3.72 17.22 5.86
CA GLU A 4 -4.82 18.04 6.38
C GLU A 4 -4.54 19.54 6.20
N VAL A 5 -5.50 20.25 5.61
CA VAL A 5 -5.45 21.71 5.51
C VAL A 5 -5.77 22.33 6.87
N LEU A 6 -4.78 22.93 7.52
CA LEU A 6 -4.93 23.45 8.88
C LEU A 6 -5.59 24.84 8.98
N LYS A 7 -5.58 25.63 7.90
CA LYS A 7 -6.05 27.04 7.90
C LYS A 7 -6.65 27.43 6.54
N GLY A 8 -7.51 28.45 6.56
CA GLY A 8 -8.16 29.02 5.37
C GLY A 8 -9.51 28.38 5.06
N ASP A 9 -10.07 28.71 3.89
CA ASP A 9 -11.45 28.33 3.51
C ASP A 9 -11.64 26.82 3.30
N GLN A 10 -10.56 26.05 3.24
CA GLN A 10 -10.56 24.59 3.12
C GLN A 10 -10.08 23.90 4.41
N ALA A 11 -10.02 24.63 5.54
CA ALA A 11 -9.59 24.07 6.81
C ALA A 11 -10.42 22.83 7.20
N GLY A 12 -9.74 21.75 7.62
CA GLY A 12 -10.35 20.46 7.96
C GLY A 12 -10.48 19.49 6.77
N LEU A 13 -10.14 19.90 5.54
CA LEU A 13 -10.04 18.97 4.41
C LEU A 13 -8.87 18.01 4.64
N ARG A 14 -9.16 16.70 4.73
CA ARG A 14 -8.19 15.61 4.79
C ARG A 14 -8.12 14.88 3.45
N ILE A 15 -6.96 14.88 2.83
CA ILE A 15 -6.70 14.21 1.55
C ILE A 15 -6.36 12.74 1.82
N LEU A 16 -6.97 11.82 1.07
CA LEU A 16 -6.77 10.37 1.20
C LEU A 16 -7.06 9.82 2.62
N SER A 17 -7.93 10.48 3.39
CA SER A 17 -8.24 10.11 4.78
C SER A 17 -8.70 8.66 4.93
N ASN A 18 -9.51 8.16 3.99
CA ASN A 18 -10.01 6.78 4.04
C ASN A 18 -8.86 5.76 4.08
N ARG A 19 -7.78 5.98 3.32
CA ARG A 19 -6.63 5.07 3.28
C ARG A 19 -5.86 5.06 4.59
N GLU A 20 -5.73 6.21 5.24
CA GLU A 20 -5.09 6.35 6.54
C GLU A 20 -5.95 5.72 7.64
N ASP A 21 -7.23 6.12 7.68
CA ASP A 21 -8.18 5.72 8.73
C ASP A 21 -8.40 4.19 8.71
N MET A 22 -8.61 3.59 7.53
CA MET A 22 -8.75 2.13 7.39
C MET A 22 -7.48 1.36 7.77
N ALA A 23 -6.30 1.88 7.41
CA ALA A 23 -5.03 1.24 7.73
C ALA A 23 -4.71 1.31 9.24
N LEU A 24 -4.97 2.46 9.86
CA LEU A 24 -4.87 2.66 11.31
C LEU A 24 -5.88 1.79 12.07
N GLU A 25 -7.10 1.64 11.56
CA GLU A 25 -8.09 0.72 12.14
C GLU A 25 -7.58 -0.73 12.07
N LEU A 26 -7.09 -1.17 10.92
CA LEU A 26 -6.54 -2.52 10.73
C LEU A 26 -5.37 -2.80 11.68
N ILE A 27 -4.32 -1.98 11.70
CA ILE A 27 -3.14 -2.20 12.56
C ILE A 27 -3.52 -2.19 14.05
N ASN A 28 -4.51 -1.38 14.44
CA ASN A 28 -4.96 -1.31 15.83
C ASN A 28 -5.90 -2.43 16.24
N SER A 29 -6.54 -3.11 15.27
CA SER A 29 -7.34 -4.32 15.52
C SER A 29 -6.50 -5.58 15.76
N LEU A 30 -5.20 -5.54 15.46
CA LEU A 30 -4.29 -6.67 15.62
C LEU A 30 -3.96 -6.93 17.09
N ASP A 31 -3.89 -8.21 17.46
CA ASP A 31 -3.34 -8.62 18.74
C ASP A 31 -1.82 -8.36 18.84
N SER A 32 -1.24 -8.58 20.01
CA SER A 32 0.18 -8.27 20.24
C SER A 32 1.13 -9.13 19.38
N GLY A 33 0.80 -10.39 19.12
CA GLY A 33 1.61 -11.28 18.28
C GLY A 33 1.54 -10.87 16.82
N GLN A 34 0.32 -10.60 16.33
CA GLN A 34 0.07 -10.08 14.99
C GLN A 34 0.75 -8.73 14.77
N ARG A 35 0.66 -7.81 15.73
CA ARG A 35 1.31 -6.48 15.64
C ARG A 35 2.83 -6.59 15.63
N THR A 36 3.40 -7.46 16.45
CA THR A 36 4.85 -7.75 16.43
C THR A 36 5.29 -8.28 15.07
N ARG A 37 4.43 -9.03 14.38
CA ARG A 37 4.72 -9.52 13.03
C ARG A 37 4.52 -8.47 11.94
N ALA A 38 3.52 -7.59 12.10
CA ALA A 38 3.19 -6.56 11.12
C ALA A 38 4.19 -5.38 11.15
N ILE A 39 4.63 -4.95 12.33
CA ILE A 39 5.60 -3.85 12.49
C ILE A 39 6.99 -4.40 12.22
N VAL A 40 7.56 -4.01 11.09
CA VAL A 40 8.87 -4.48 10.62
C VAL A 40 10.00 -3.52 10.99
N GLU A 41 9.68 -2.25 11.21
CA GLU A 41 10.60 -1.20 11.66
C GLU A 41 9.90 -0.29 12.68
N ASP A 42 10.63 0.15 13.71
CA ASP A 42 10.09 1.04 14.74
C ASP A 42 9.85 2.46 14.22
N ASP A 43 10.73 2.94 13.34
CA ASP A 43 10.65 4.26 12.72
C ASP A 43 10.20 4.14 11.26
N ALA A 44 9.26 4.98 10.84
CA ALA A 44 8.86 5.04 9.44
C ALA A 44 9.97 5.65 8.57
N PRO A 45 10.13 5.18 7.32
CA PRO A 45 11.06 5.79 6.38
C PRO A 45 10.67 7.24 6.08
N TRP A 46 11.60 8.02 5.55
CA TRP A 46 11.30 9.41 5.17
C TRP A 46 10.38 9.53 3.93
N ASP A 47 10.25 8.44 3.17
CA ASP A 47 9.52 8.34 1.91
C ASP A 47 9.16 6.86 1.65
N ILE A 48 8.30 6.57 0.67
CA ILE A 48 8.03 5.20 0.21
C ILE A 48 9.31 4.53 -0.29
N TYR A 49 9.46 3.22 -0.06
CA TYR A 49 10.69 2.51 -0.40
C TYR A 49 10.88 2.36 -1.91
N SER A 50 9.81 2.27 -2.70
CA SER A 50 9.97 2.14 -4.15
C SER A 50 10.47 3.41 -4.84
N TYR A 51 10.30 4.58 -4.21
CA TYR A 51 10.69 5.90 -4.71
C TYR A 51 10.42 6.06 -6.23
N ASN A 52 11.48 6.23 -7.04
CA ASN A 52 11.41 6.35 -8.50
C ASN A 52 11.87 5.09 -9.25
N SER A 53 12.02 3.95 -8.56
CA SER A 53 12.48 2.70 -9.17
C SER A 53 11.44 2.18 -10.17
N SER A 54 11.87 1.82 -11.38
CA SER A 54 11.02 1.16 -12.38
C SER A 54 10.82 -0.34 -12.10
N LYS A 55 11.62 -0.93 -11.20
CA LYS A 55 11.54 -2.35 -10.79
C LYS A 55 11.85 -2.48 -9.30
N PRO A 56 10.94 -2.04 -8.41
CA PRO A 56 11.15 -2.19 -6.98
C PRO A 56 11.16 -3.67 -6.60
N VAL A 57 12.02 -4.04 -5.66
CA VAL A 57 12.11 -5.41 -5.14
C VAL A 57 11.82 -5.35 -3.65
N PHE A 58 10.78 -6.07 -3.25
CA PHE A 58 10.40 -6.23 -1.85
C PHE A 58 10.62 -7.68 -1.40
N PRO A 59 10.89 -7.93 -0.11
CA PRO A 59 10.81 -9.27 0.42
C PRO A 59 9.40 -9.83 0.18
N LYS A 60 9.31 -11.08 -0.28
CA LYS A 60 8.02 -11.70 -0.69
C LYS A 60 7.06 -11.98 0.48
N GLU A 61 7.59 -12.12 1.69
CA GLU A 61 6.86 -12.57 2.89
C GLU A 61 7.20 -11.70 4.12
N GLU A 62 7.29 -10.39 3.93
CA GLU A 62 7.56 -9.45 5.03
C GLU A 62 6.27 -8.92 5.66
N GLY A 63 6.23 -8.79 6.98
CA GLY A 63 5.03 -8.39 7.71
C GLY A 63 4.10 -9.55 8.06
N LEU A 64 2.85 -9.21 8.39
CA LEU A 64 1.80 -10.13 8.80
C LEU A 64 1.03 -10.66 7.57
N PRO A 65 1.06 -11.96 7.28
CA PRO A 65 0.20 -12.53 6.24
C PRO A 65 -1.27 -12.53 6.67
N GLY A 66 -2.18 -12.29 5.72
CA GLY A 66 -3.62 -12.33 5.93
C GLY A 66 -4.11 -13.70 6.42
N SER A 67 -3.38 -14.77 6.13
CA SER A 67 -3.68 -16.11 6.65
C SER A 67 -3.55 -16.24 8.18
N GLN A 68 -2.84 -15.30 8.83
CA GLN A 68 -2.74 -15.19 10.29
C GLN A 68 -3.70 -14.13 10.87
N MET A 69 -4.50 -13.48 10.03
CA MET A 69 -5.57 -12.58 10.46
C MET A 69 -6.87 -13.36 10.71
N ASN A 70 -7.70 -12.88 11.64
CA ASN A 70 -9.06 -13.38 11.80
C ASN A 70 -9.98 -12.85 10.68
N GLY A 71 -11.22 -13.37 10.58
CA GLY A 71 -12.14 -12.99 9.51
C GLY A 71 -12.40 -11.48 9.40
N THR A 72 -12.60 -10.80 10.54
CA THR A 72 -12.82 -9.35 10.57
C THR A 72 -11.60 -8.57 10.08
N GLN A 73 -10.40 -8.97 10.50
CA GLN A 73 -9.14 -8.35 10.05
C GLN A 73 -8.89 -8.60 8.54
N GLN A 74 -9.23 -9.78 8.03
CA GLN A 74 -9.17 -10.07 6.60
C GLN A 74 -10.15 -9.20 5.80
N GLU A 75 -11.37 -8.98 6.31
CA GLU A 75 -12.34 -8.06 5.70
C GLU A 75 -11.84 -6.61 5.69
N MET A 76 -11.20 -6.16 6.79
CA MET A 76 -10.57 -4.85 6.86
C MET A 76 -9.42 -4.71 5.84
N LEU A 77 -8.55 -5.71 5.74
CA LEU A 77 -7.46 -5.73 4.75
C LEU A 77 -8.01 -5.70 3.31
N MET A 78 -9.02 -6.51 3.01
CA MET A 78 -9.65 -6.52 1.69
C MET A 78 -10.36 -5.20 1.37
N SER A 79 -10.99 -4.56 2.36
CA SER A 79 -11.60 -3.25 2.20
C SER A 79 -10.57 -2.17 1.87
N LEU A 80 -9.43 -2.19 2.56
CA LEU A 80 -8.31 -1.29 2.27
C LEU A 80 -7.74 -1.53 0.86
N ILE A 81 -7.53 -2.78 0.45
CA ILE A 81 -7.10 -3.11 -0.93
C ILE A 81 -8.12 -2.58 -1.96
N THR A 82 -9.41 -2.76 -1.69
CA THR A 82 -10.49 -2.28 -2.56
C THR A 82 -10.47 -0.75 -2.71
N GLU A 83 -10.21 -0.01 -1.63
CA GLU A 83 -10.06 1.46 -1.66
C GLU A 83 -8.95 1.90 -2.61
N TYR A 84 -7.86 1.13 -2.75
CA TYR A 84 -6.81 1.43 -3.72
C TYR A 84 -7.21 1.09 -5.15
N VAL A 85 -7.81 -0.09 -5.37
CA VAL A 85 -8.06 -0.63 -6.72
C VAL A 85 -9.22 0.07 -7.41
N THR A 86 -10.21 0.56 -6.66
CA THR A 86 -11.43 1.17 -7.22
C THR A 86 -11.30 2.64 -7.63
N GLN A 87 -10.10 3.21 -7.54
CA GLN A 87 -9.82 4.61 -7.92
C GLN A 87 -9.72 4.83 -9.44
N VAL A 88 -9.87 3.77 -10.23
CA VAL A 88 -9.90 3.80 -11.71
C VAL A 88 -11.26 3.38 -12.23
N ARG A 89 -11.44 3.45 -13.55
CA ARG A 89 -12.70 3.04 -14.20
C ARG A 89 -13.07 1.60 -13.83
N HIS A 90 -14.38 1.35 -13.74
CA HIS A 90 -14.95 0.10 -13.27
C HIS A 90 -14.48 -1.13 -14.06
N ASP A 91 -14.32 -1.02 -15.38
CA ASP A 91 -13.80 -2.10 -16.22
C ASP A 91 -12.41 -2.57 -15.77
N ILE A 92 -11.50 -1.63 -15.47
CA ILE A 92 -10.13 -1.93 -15.02
C ILE A 92 -10.12 -2.42 -13.58
N SER A 93 -10.88 -1.78 -12.69
CA SER A 93 -10.90 -2.15 -11.28
C SER A 93 -11.58 -3.49 -11.04
N HIS A 94 -12.60 -3.84 -11.84
CA HIS A 94 -13.27 -5.14 -11.77
C HIS A 94 -12.29 -6.29 -12.05
N ASP A 95 -11.57 -6.25 -13.17
CA ASP A 95 -10.62 -7.30 -13.54
C ASP A 95 -9.52 -7.46 -12.48
N LYS A 96 -8.99 -6.34 -11.95
CA LYS A 96 -8.00 -6.36 -10.86
C LYS A 96 -8.58 -6.93 -9.56
N MET A 97 -9.80 -6.58 -9.19
CA MET A 97 -10.46 -7.11 -8.00
C MET A 97 -10.74 -8.61 -8.13
N THR A 98 -11.13 -9.10 -9.31
CA THR A 98 -11.28 -10.53 -9.56
C THR A 98 -9.97 -11.28 -9.33
N ALA A 99 -8.85 -10.80 -9.89
CA ALA A 99 -7.54 -11.41 -9.67
C ALA A 99 -7.12 -11.42 -8.18
N ILE A 100 -7.40 -10.33 -7.46
CA ILE A 100 -7.12 -10.22 -6.01
C ILE A 100 -7.96 -11.22 -5.19
N GLN A 101 -9.23 -11.41 -5.57
CA GLN A 101 -10.12 -12.38 -4.93
C GLN A 101 -9.69 -13.82 -5.20
N GLU A 102 -9.25 -14.12 -6.42
CA GLU A 102 -8.73 -15.43 -6.81
C GLU A 102 -7.41 -15.76 -6.10
N GLU A 103 -6.50 -14.78 -5.96
CA GLU A 103 -5.28 -14.90 -5.16
C GLU A 103 -5.60 -15.19 -3.69
N GLY A 104 -6.66 -14.57 -3.18
CA GLY A 104 -7.14 -14.75 -1.83
C GLY A 104 -6.40 -13.88 -0.82
N VAL A 105 -7.17 -13.20 0.04
CA VAL A 105 -6.65 -12.25 1.04
C VAL A 105 -5.59 -12.86 1.98
N GLY A 106 -5.61 -14.19 2.15
CA GLY A 106 -4.65 -14.92 2.99
C GLY A 106 -3.20 -14.82 2.53
N ASN A 107 -2.96 -14.57 1.24
CA ASN A 107 -1.62 -14.47 0.64
C ASN A 107 -1.06 -13.04 0.68
N PHE A 108 -1.90 -12.05 1.02
CA PHE A 108 -1.47 -10.67 1.15
C PHE A 108 -0.78 -10.44 2.49
N HIS A 109 0.27 -9.64 2.48
CA HIS A 109 1.05 -9.29 3.65
C HIS A 109 0.90 -7.81 3.97
N LEU A 110 0.67 -7.50 5.25
CA LEU A 110 0.71 -6.15 5.80
C LEU A 110 2.04 -5.94 6.54
N ALA A 111 2.87 -5.04 6.01
CA ALA A 111 4.06 -4.54 6.70
C ALA A 111 3.83 -3.09 7.16
N TRP A 112 4.33 -2.73 8.33
CA TRP A 112 4.14 -1.42 8.97
C TRP A 112 5.47 -0.89 9.50
N ALA A 113 5.64 0.42 9.47
CA ALA A 113 6.72 1.11 10.16
C ALA A 113 6.22 2.40 10.81
N GLY A 114 6.79 2.77 11.95
CA GLY A 114 6.42 3.99 12.68
C GLY A 114 5.18 3.86 13.56
N GLY A 115 4.59 5.02 13.91
CA GLY A 115 3.50 5.10 14.88
C GLY A 115 2.20 4.47 14.38
N THR A 116 1.37 3.99 15.31
CA THR A 116 0.03 3.44 15.00
C THR A 116 -1.10 4.37 15.46
N GLU A 117 -0.78 5.65 15.69
CA GLU A 117 -1.68 6.70 16.16
C GLU A 117 -1.87 7.73 15.04
N ALA A 118 -3.04 8.37 15.01
CA ALA A 118 -3.28 9.50 14.11
C ALA A 118 -2.23 10.60 14.33
N PHE A 119 -1.83 11.28 13.25
CA PHE A 119 -0.84 12.37 13.26
C PHE A 119 0.57 11.97 13.72
N LYS A 120 0.88 10.67 13.76
CA LYS A 120 2.26 10.17 13.90
C LYS A 120 2.79 9.76 12.55
N GLY A 121 4.11 9.94 12.38
CA GLY A 121 4.80 9.47 11.18
C GLY A 121 4.66 7.96 11.06
N HIS A 122 4.14 7.50 9.93
CA HIS A 122 3.90 6.09 9.70
C HIS A 122 3.97 5.72 8.22
N TYR A 123 4.25 4.44 8.00
CA TYR A 123 4.30 3.80 6.70
C TYR A 123 3.59 2.46 6.76
N TYR A 124 2.93 2.08 5.67
CA TYR A 124 2.51 0.70 5.48
C TYR A 124 2.70 0.23 4.04
N ARG A 125 2.89 -1.09 3.91
CA ARG A 125 2.92 -1.82 2.64
C ARG A 125 1.93 -2.96 2.65
N ILE A 126 1.15 -3.08 1.59
CA ILE A 126 0.35 -4.27 1.30
C ILE A 126 0.91 -4.92 0.05
N HIS A 127 1.22 -6.21 0.10
CA HIS A 127 1.81 -6.90 -1.05
C HIS A 127 1.40 -8.37 -1.15
N SER A 128 1.28 -8.85 -2.38
CA SER A 128 1.15 -10.26 -2.76
C SER A 128 1.61 -10.44 -4.21
N GLY A 129 2.54 -11.36 -4.47
CA GLY A 129 3.10 -11.55 -5.80
C GLY A 129 3.61 -10.24 -6.40
N ASN A 130 2.94 -9.76 -7.45
CA ASN A 130 3.29 -8.52 -8.15
C ASN A 130 2.51 -7.29 -7.69
N PHE A 131 1.49 -7.48 -6.86
CA PHE A 131 0.70 -6.39 -6.31
C PHE A 131 1.45 -5.75 -5.16
N VAL A 132 1.64 -4.44 -5.22
CA VAL A 132 2.21 -3.65 -4.13
C VAL A 132 1.42 -2.36 -3.95
N VAL A 133 1.09 -2.05 -2.71
CA VAL A 133 0.63 -0.73 -2.27
C VAL A 133 1.60 -0.21 -1.23
N GLU A 134 1.99 1.05 -1.34
CA GLU A 134 2.72 1.76 -0.29
C GLU A 134 1.98 3.03 0.09
N TYR A 135 2.09 3.39 1.37
CA TYR A 135 1.64 4.65 1.93
C TYR A 135 2.67 5.12 2.95
N ASP A 136 3.09 6.37 2.84
CA ASP A 136 3.94 7.08 3.79
C ASP A 136 3.29 8.41 4.16
N ASN A 137 3.35 8.76 5.44
CA ASN A 137 3.02 10.09 5.91
C ASN A 137 3.95 10.50 7.07
N VAL A 138 5.21 10.82 6.76
CA VAL A 138 6.19 11.25 7.77
C VAL A 138 6.51 12.75 7.70
N GLN A 139 6.61 13.28 6.48
CA GLN A 139 7.12 14.64 6.29
C GLN A 139 6.13 15.72 6.78
N ASN A 140 6.64 16.93 7.04
CA ASN A 140 5.86 18.07 7.55
C ASN A 140 5.08 17.77 8.85
N GLY A 141 5.57 16.85 9.68
CA GLY A 141 4.93 16.44 10.93
C GLY A 141 3.73 15.51 10.68
N ALA A 142 3.93 14.45 9.89
CA ALA A 142 2.88 13.55 9.42
C ALA A 142 1.74 14.29 8.71
N ASN A 143 2.12 15.22 7.84
CA ASN A 143 1.19 16.03 7.08
C ASN A 143 1.59 16.13 5.60
N HIS A 144 2.18 15.07 5.03
CA HIS A 144 2.56 14.99 3.63
C HIS A 144 2.53 13.54 3.16
N ILE A 145 1.45 13.17 2.47
CA ILE A 145 1.20 11.79 2.08
C ILE A 145 1.89 11.48 0.75
N HIS A 146 2.68 10.40 0.74
CA HIS A 146 3.08 9.69 -0.47
C HIS A 146 2.36 8.35 -0.52
N SER A 147 1.69 8.04 -1.63
CA SER A 147 0.91 6.81 -1.73
C SER A 147 0.91 6.31 -3.17
N VAL A 148 1.15 5.01 -3.36
CA VAL A 148 1.23 4.38 -4.66
C VAL A 148 0.58 3.00 -4.64
N ILE A 149 0.03 2.60 -5.78
CA ILE A 149 -0.36 1.23 -6.11
C ILE A 149 0.42 0.82 -7.36
N ARG A 150 1.02 -0.38 -7.34
CA ARG A 150 1.89 -0.90 -8.39
C ARG A 150 1.54 -2.33 -8.74
N ASP A 151 1.70 -2.64 -10.01
CA ASP A 151 1.72 -3.97 -10.58
C ASP A 151 3.13 -4.16 -11.15
N VAL A 152 4.03 -4.73 -10.37
CA VAL A 152 5.49 -4.60 -10.63
C VAL A 152 5.97 -5.30 -11.91
N ASP A 153 5.20 -6.26 -12.43
CA ASP A 153 5.48 -6.92 -13.70
C ASP A 153 4.95 -6.13 -14.91
N ASN A 154 3.99 -5.23 -14.69
CA ASN A 154 3.40 -4.37 -15.72
C ASN A 154 3.50 -2.89 -15.31
N ASP A 155 4.67 -2.51 -14.82
CA ASP A 155 4.87 -1.24 -14.14
C ASP A 155 5.22 -0.08 -15.09
N PHE A 156 5.03 1.14 -14.60
CA PHE A 156 5.38 2.34 -15.33
C PHE A 156 6.89 2.40 -15.62
N ALA A 157 7.25 2.86 -16.83
CA ALA A 157 8.61 2.90 -17.34
C ALA A 157 9.28 1.51 -17.51
N SER A 158 8.50 0.44 -17.69
CA SER A 158 8.99 -0.80 -18.29
C SER A 158 9.61 -0.51 -19.66
N ASP A 159 10.74 -1.17 -19.98
CA ASP A 159 11.48 -0.93 -21.22
C ASP A 159 10.86 -1.73 -22.38
N VAL A 160 9.63 -1.33 -22.75
CA VAL A 160 8.81 -1.98 -23.78
C VAL A 160 9.54 -2.01 -25.13
N MET A 161 10.37 -1.01 -25.41
CA MET A 161 11.17 -0.95 -26.65
C MET A 161 12.28 -2.01 -26.65
N ARG A 162 13.01 -2.17 -25.54
CA ARG A 162 13.99 -3.27 -25.42
C ARG A 162 13.30 -4.63 -25.51
N GLU A 163 12.15 -4.82 -24.87
CA GLU A 163 11.40 -6.08 -24.95
C GLU A 163 10.91 -6.38 -26.37
N HIS A 164 10.37 -5.39 -27.07
CA HIS A 164 10.01 -5.50 -28.48
C HIS A 164 11.23 -5.85 -29.35
N HIS A 165 12.37 -5.20 -29.13
CA HIS A 165 13.61 -5.52 -29.85
C HIS A 165 14.06 -6.96 -29.60
N LEU A 166 13.99 -7.44 -28.35
CA LEU A 166 14.34 -8.81 -28.00
C LEU A 166 13.40 -9.85 -28.62
N MET A 167 12.10 -9.56 -28.70
CA MET A 167 11.10 -10.51 -29.23
C MET A 167 10.98 -10.50 -30.75
N TYR A 168 11.23 -9.36 -31.41
CA TYR A 168 10.90 -9.17 -32.83
C TYR A 168 12.07 -8.71 -33.69
N HIS A 169 13.20 -8.30 -33.10
CA HIS A 169 14.33 -7.73 -33.84
C HIS A 169 15.71 -8.26 -33.42
N VAL A 170 15.78 -9.43 -32.78
CA VAL A 170 17.03 -10.18 -32.64
C VAL A 170 17.29 -10.99 -33.92
N LEU A 171 18.35 -10.62 -34.64
CA LEU A 171 19.14 -11.49 -35.51
C LEU A 171 20.29 -12.10 -34.70
#